data_AF-A0A3C1IH03-F1
#
_entry.id   AF-A0A3C1IH03-F1
#
_cell.length_a   1.000
_cell.length_b   1.000
_cell.length_c   1.000
_cell.angle_alpha   90.00
_cell.angle_beta   90.00
_cell.angle_gamma   90.00
#
_symmetry.space_group_name_H-M   'P 1'
#
loop_
_entity.id
_entity.type
_entity.pdbx_description
1 polymer ?
#
loop_
_entity_poly.entity_id
_entity_poly.type
_entity_poly.pdbx_seq_one_letter_code
_entity_poly.pdbx_strand_id
1 'polypeptide(L)'
;HAHRDGNKVTFHMTTNGVAGADPAKPVGALAGAPATAYVWPTSLDPASVGFEGGTGILALAAATHPDFDDTPLFDENADGDVGNDGGHWHTHWVVLTPTPECGDGALAVRDIPEGSSPKLPATWPGLPIFLDSPGFSPVFDGPEVVVNVGFAQGVDLSSVAYDGVTAALRVNKNVHAPLFCVTDVFDVASGDLSLPGQLK
;
A
#
# COMPACT_ATOMS: atom_id res chain seq x y z
N HIS A 1 9.78 10.51 5.88
CA HIS A 1 9.49 11.93 5.58
C HIS A 1 9.04 12.05 4.12
N ALA A 2 8.41 13.13 3.69
CA ALA A 2 7.95 13.32 2.31
C ALA A 2 8.13 14.78 1.88
N HIS A 3 8.43 15.00 0.61
CA HIS A 3 8.56 16.34 0.01
C HIS A 3 7.82 16.43 -1.32
N ARG A 4 7.39 17.63 -1.68
CA ARG A 4 6.61 17.90 -2.88
C ARG A 4 7.39 18.78 -3.86
N ASP A 5 7.25 18.47 -5.15
CA ASP A 5 7.61 19.34 -6.27
C ASP A 5 6.47 19.35 -7.30
N GLY A 6 5.71 20.45 -7.35
CA GLY A 6 4.53 20.56 -8.22
C GLY A 6 3.44 19.54 -7.87
N ASN A 7 3.18 18.59 -8.77
CA ASN A 7 2.24 17.47 -8.58
C ASN A 7 2.96 16.14 -8.26
N LYS A 8 4.28 16.17 -8.05
CA LYS A 8 5.07 15.03 -7.64
C LYS A 8 5.30 15.07 -6.14
N VAL A 9 5.14 13.94 -5.48
CA VAL A 9 5.51 13.74 -4.07
C VAL A 9 6.52 12.63 -4.00
N THR A 10 7.63 12.87 -3.29
CA THR A 10 8.60 11.83 -3.00
C THR A 10 8.49 11.46 -1.53
N PHE A 11 8.09 10.22 -1.27
CA PHE A 11 8.02 9.61 0.05
C PHE A 11 9.34 8.92 0.37
N HIS A 12 9.78 9.07 1.62
CA HIS A 12 11.03 8.52 2.14
C HIS A 12 10.77 7.81 3.47
N MET A 13 11.48 6.73 3.71
CA MET A 13 11.54 6.06 5.00
C MET A 13 12.96 5.56 5.27
N THR A 14 13.50 5.94 6.43
CA THR A 14 14.77 5.44 6.94
C THR A 14 14.50 4.28 7.88
N THR A 15 15.05 3.12 7.59
CA THR A 15 14.93 1.93 8.43
C THR A 15 16.13 1.80 9.38
N ASN A 16 16.00 0.98 10.43
CA ASN A 16 17.12 0.68 11.34
C ASN A 16 18.18 -0.26 10.72
N GLY A 17 17.93 -0.81 9.52
CA GLY A 17 18.75 -1.82 8.85
C GLY A 17 18.94 -1.51 7.38
N VAL A 18 19.14 -2.55 6.56
CA VAL A 18 19.14 -2.40 5.10
C VAL A 18 17.69 -2.50 4.63
N ALA A 19 17.21 -1.44 3.99
CA ALA A 19 15.86 -1.39 3.50
C ALA A 19 15.65 -2.40 2.36
N GLY A 20 14.49 -3.06 2.38
CA GLY A 20 14.12 -4.08 1.40
C GLY A 20 14.83 -5.43 1.55
N ALA A 21 15.72 -5.60 2.54
CA ALA A 21 16.53 -6.82 2.70
C ALA A 21 15.74 -8.06 3.16
N ASP A 22 14.57 -7.86 3.77
CA ASP A 22 13.71 -8.93 4.29
C ASP A 22 12.36 -8.96 3.55
N PRO A 23 12.31 -9.41 2.28
CA PRO A 23 11.06 -9.54 1.55
C PRO A 23 10.19 -10.68 2.11
N ALA A 24 8.90 -10.64 1.80
CA ALA A 24 7.99 -11.73 2.14
C ALA A 24 8.44 -13.03 1.44
N LYS A 25 8.31 -14.16 2.15
CA LYS A 25 8.70 -15.47 1.62
C LYS A 25 7.48 -16.20 1.07
N PRO A 26 7.54 -16.79 -0.14
CA PRO A 26 6.41 -17.51 -0.70
C PRO A 26 6.05 -18.72 0.14
N VAL A 27 4.75 -18.97 0.26
CA VAL A 27 4.13 -20.14 0.87
C VAL A 27 3.42 -21.02 -0.16
N GLY A 28 3.28 -20.56 -1.40
CA GLY A 28 2.68 -21.29 -2.53
C GLY A 28 1.16 -21.30 -2.52
N ALA A 29 0.52 -20.41 -1.76
CA ALA A 29 -0.93 -20.29 -1.67
C ALA A 29 -1.36 -18.88 -1.29
N LEU A 30 -2.38 -18.37 -1.99
CA LEU A 30 -3.02 -17.08 -1.73
C LEU A 30 -3.57 -16.97 -0.30
N ALA A 31 -4.25 -18.01 0.15
CA ALA A 31 -4.90 -18.04 1.45
C ALA A 31 -3.86 -18.11 2.56
N GLY A 32 -3.75 -17.05 3.37
CA GLY A 32 -2.71 -16.98 4.39
C GLY A 32 -1.36 -16.45 3.88
N ALA A 33 -1.28 -16.00 2.61
CA ALA A 33 -0.08 -15.46 2.00
C ALA A 33 0.50 -14.31 2.83
N PRO A 34 1.83 -14.30 3.06
CA PRO A 34 2.49 -13.21 3.75
C PRO A 34 2.73 -12.03 2.80
N ALA A 35 2.65 -10.82 3.34
CA ALA A 35 3.09 -9.60 2.68
C ALA A 35 3.90 -8.76 3.67
N THR A 36 4.94 -8.08 3.19
CA THR A 36 5.71 -7.12 3.98
C THR A 36 5.62 -5.77 3.31
N ALA A 37 5.42 -4.70 4.08
CA ALA A 37 5.27 -3.37 3.50
C ALA A 37 5.89 -2.24 4.34
N TYR A 38 6.41 -1.25 3.63
CA TYR A 38 6.62 0.11 4.11
C TYR A 38 5.40 0.93 3.74
N VAL A 39 4.73 1.51 4.73
CA VAL A 39 3.44 2.16 4.56
C VAL A 39 3.54 3.62 4.98
N TRP A 40 2.98 4.51 4.18
CA TRP A 40 2.80 5.91 4.49
C TRP A 40 1.31 6.23 4.52
N PRO A 41 0.65 6.13 5.70
CA PRO A 41 -0.70 6.63 5.88
C PRO A 41 -0.72 8.14 5.66
N THR A 42 -1.78 8.64 5.03
CA THR A 42 -1.93 10.06 4.72
C THR A 42 -3.30 10.57 5.16
N SER A 43 -3.44 11.89 5.26
CA SER A 43 -4.72 12.56 5.41
C SER A 43 -5.43 12.85 4.08
N LEU A 44 -4.91 12.35 2.96
CA LEU A 44 -5.55 12.51 1.66
C LEU A 44 -6.85 11.72 1.62
N ASP A 45 -7.87 12.32 1.02
CA ASP A 45 -9.08 11.58 0.69
C ASP A 45 -8.75 10.54 -0.41
N PRO A 46 -9.28 9.31 -0.33
CA PRO A 46 -9.06 8.27 -1.35
C PRO A 46 -9.37 8.72 -2.79
N ALA A 47 -10.30 9.67 -2.99
CA ALA A 47 -10.60 10.24 -4.30
C ALA A 47 -9.41 10.94 -4.96
N SER A 48 -8.40 11.34 -4.19
CA SER A 48 -7.16 11.97 -4.67
C SER A 48 -6.37 11.07 -5.61
N VAL A 49 -6.57 9.75 -5.54
CA VAL A 49 -5.92 8.76 -6.42
C VAL A 49 -6.92 7.94 -7.23
N GLY A 50 -8.21 8.32 -7.21
CA GLY A 50 -9.24 7.73 -8.07
C GLY A 50 -10.19 6.74 -7.40
N PHE A 51 -10.00 6.40 -6.12
CA PHE A 51 -10.99 5.63 -5.36
C PHE A 51 -12.27 6.43 -5.10
N GLU A 52 -13.30 5.76 -4.59
CA GLU A 52 -14.46 6.39 -3.97
C GLU A 52 -14.01 7.14 -2.69
N GLY A 53 -14.36 8.43 -2.59
CA GLY A 53 -13.92 9.29 -1.48
C GLY A 53 -14.63 9.01 -0.15
N GLY A 54 -14.01 9.40 0.95
CA GLY A 54 -14.54 9.20 2.30
C GLY A 54 -14.66 7.73 2.74
N THR A 55 -13.91 6.83 2.10
CA THR A 55 -14.02 5.37 2.30
C THR A 55 -13.00 4.79 3.30
N GLY A 56 -12.05 5.58 3.79
CA GLY A 56 -11.05 5.15 4.76
C GLY A 56 -9.79 6.00 4.73
N ILE A 57 -8.72 5.46 5.31
CA ILE A 57 -7.39 6.07 5.34
C ILE A 57 -6.66 5.71 4.05
N LEU A 58 -6.28 6.70 3.25
CA LEU A 58 -5.44 6.47 2.08
C LEU A 58 -3.99 6.29 2.51
N ALA A 59 -3.39 5.17 2.12
CA ALA A 59 -1.99 4.87 2.40
C ALA A 59 -1.25 4.45 1.13
N LEU A 60 -0.04 4.98 0.96
CA LEU A 60 0.93 4.44 0.01
C LEU A 60 1.61 3.24 0.67
N ALA A 61 1.72 2.13 -0.04
CA ALA A 61 2.49 0.98 0.41
C ALA A 61 3.56 0.66 -0.63
N ALA A 62 4.81 0.51 -0.20
CA ALA A 62 5.80 -0.26 -0.94
C ALA A 62 5.82 -1.67 -0.34
N ALA A 63 5.45 -2.69 -1.12
CA ALA A 63 5.16 -4.02 -0.62
C ALA A 63 5.83 -5.13 -1.44
N THR A 64 5.86 -6.32 -0.84
CA THR A 64 6.24 -7.59 -1.46
C THR A 64 5.29 -8.65 -0.91
N HIS A 65 4.71 -9.45 -1.81
CA HIS A 65 3.65 -10.42 -1.51
C HIS A 65 3.65 -11.57 -2.55
N PRO A 66 4.68 -12.44 -2.57
CA PRO A 66 4.98 -13.36 -3.68
C PRO A 66 3.89 -14.37 -4.09
N ASP A 67 2.85 -14.56 -3.29
CA ASP A 67 1.72 -15.47 -3.59
C ASP A 67 0.43 -14.72 -3.93
N PHE A 68 0.50 -13.40 -4.12
CA PHE A 68 -0.59 -12.52 -4.51
C PHE A 68 -0.18 -11.76 -5.77
N ASP A 69 -0.90 -11.96 -6.85
CA ASP A 69 -0.64 -11.26 -8.11
C ASP A 69 -1.67 -10.14 -8.29
N ASP A 70 -1.19 -8.90 -8.24
CA ASP A 70 -2.01 -7.69 -8.26
C ASP A 70 -1.45 -6.59 -9.16
N THR A 71 -0.55 -6.92 -10.07
CA THR A 71 0.08 -5.98 -11.01
C THR A 71 -0.13 -6.41 -12.47
N PRO A 72 -1.37 -6.75 -12.92
CA PRO A 72 -1.60 -7.35 -14.24
C PRO A 72 -1.28 -6.42 -15.43
N LEU A 73 -0.93 -5.16 -15.17
CA LEU A 73 -0.56 -4.15 -16.17
C LEU A 73 0.95 -3.93 -16.29
N PHE A 74 1.75 -4.39 -15.33
CA PHE A 74 3.18 -4.09 -15.24
C PHE A 74 3.96 -5.38 -15.04
N ASP A 75 4.93 -5.61 -15.91
CA ASP A 75 5.96 -6.66 -15.78
C ASP A 75 7.08 -6.08 -14.93
N GLU A 76 6.97 -6.23 -13.62
CA GLU A 76 7.79 -5.55 -12.63
C GLU A 76 9.20 -6.13 -12.53
N ASN A 77 9.35 -7.40 -12.88
CA ASN A 77 10.64 -8.09 -12.94
C ASN A 77 11.30 -8.06 -14.33
N ALA A 78 10.56 -7.58 -15.35
CA ALA A 78 10.97 -7.48 -16.74
C ALA A 78 11.30 -8.83 -17.41
N ASP A 79 10.64 -9.91 -17.00
CA ASP A 79 10.82 -11.27 -17.53
C ASP A 79 9.84 -11.61 -18.67
N GLY A 80 8.86 -10.75 -18.92
CA GLY A 80 7.83 -10.88 -19.94
C GLY A 80 6.52 -11.51 -19.46
N ASP A 81 6.37 -11.83 -18.17
CA ASP A 81 5.21 -12.46 -17.55
C ASP A 81 4.63 -11.61 -16.42
N VAL A 82 3.64 -10.77 -16.77
CA VAL A 82 2.89 -9.89 -15.84
C VAL A 82 2.12 -10.63 -14.73
N GLY A 83 2.13 -11.97 -14.73
CA GLY A 83 1.40 -12.81 -13.78
C GLY A 83 2.22 -13.32 -12.59
N ASN A 84 3.48 -12.91 -12.46
CA ASN A 84 4.42 -13.48 -11.47
C ASN A 84 5.20 -12.43 -10.65
N ASP A 85 4.72 -11.18 -10.63
CA ASP A 85 5.49 -10.02 -10.20
C ASP A 85 5.46 -9.73 -8.68
N GLY A 86 4.54 -10.32 -7.93
CA GLY A 86 4.35 -10.06 -6.48
C GLY A 86 5.59 -10.33 -5.60
N GLY A 87 6.58 -11.06 -6.12
CA GLY A 87 7.84 -11.35 -5.42
C GLY A 87 8.84 -10.18 -5.36
N HIS A 88 8.65 -9.15 -6.18
CA HIS A 88 9.50 -7.96 -6.19
C HIS A 88 8.90 -6.85 -5.33
N TRP A 89 9.72 -5.88 -4.94
CA TRP A 89 9.22 -4.71 -4.24
C TRP A 89 8.54 -3.77 -5.25
N HIS A 90 7.27 -3.51 -5.02
CA HIS A 90 6.45 -2.63 -5.84
C HIS A 90 5.52 -1.81 -4.97
N THR A 91 4.64 -1.02 -5.57
CA THR A 91 3.82 -0.07 -4.81
C THR A 91 2.34 -0.15 -5.11
N HIS A 92 1.57 0.17 -4.07
CA HIS A 92 0.13 0.32 -4.15
C HIS A 92 -0.34 1.58 -3.47
N TRP A 93 -1.48 2.07 -3.95
CA TRP A 93 -2.41 2.80 -3.09
C TRP A 93 -3.41 1.83 -2.49
N VAL A 94 -3.58 1.88 -1.18
CA VAL A 94 -4.59 1.10 -0.47
C VAL A 94 -5.48 2.00 0.39
N VAL A 95 -6.73 1.60 0.56
CA VAL A 95 -7.64 2.24 1.53
C VAL A 95 -7.77 1.33 2.75
N LEU A 96 -7.31 1.82 3.90
CA LEU A 96 -7.37 1.10 5.17
C LEU A 96 -8.63 1.47 5.96
N THR A 97 -9.30 0.47 6.51
CA THR A 97 -10.45 0.64 7.41
C THR A 97 -10.32 -0.24 8.65
N PRO A 98 -10.92 0.16 9.78
CA PRO A 98 -11.07 -0.73 10.94
C PRO A 98 -11.85 -1.99 10.57
N THR A 99 -11.27 -3.15 10.87
CA THR A 99 -11.79 -4.46 10.48
C THR A 99 -11.70 -5.42 11.66
N PRO A 100 -12.77 -5.55 12.47
CA PRO A 100 -12.79 -6.38 13.69
C PRO A 100 -12.48 -7.86 13.43
N GLU A 101 -12.75 -8.37 12.23
CA GLU A 101 -12.42 -9.73 11.81
C GLU A 101 -10.90 -10.00 11.79
N CYS A 102 -10.09 -8.94 11.68
CA CYS A 102 -8.64 -9.00 11.78
C CYS A 102 -8.13 -8.83 13.22
N GLY A 103 -9.02 -8.52 14.18
CA GLY A 103 -8.69 -8.29 15.59
C GLY A 103 -9.18 -6.92 16.10
N ASP A 104 -9.24 -6.77 17.42
CA ASP A 104 -9.66 -5.52 18.06
C ASP A 104 -8.72 -4.36 17.69
N GLY A 105 -9.28 -3.31 17.10
CA GLY A 105 -8.53 -2.14 16.65
C GLY A 105 -7.66 -2.37 15.40
N ALA A 106 -7.74 -3.55 14.78
CA ALA A 106 -6.98 -3.87 13.58
C ALA A 106 -7.52 -3.11 12.35
N LEU A 107 -6.61 -2.81 11.43
CA LEU A 107 -6.93 -2.29 10.10
C LEU A 107 -6.81 -3.42 9.07
N ALA A 108 -7.59 -3.31 8.00
CA ALA A 108 -7.40 -4.10 6.78
C ALA A 108 -7.56 -3.21 5.56
N VAL A 109 -7.06 -3.68 4.41
CA VAL A 109 -7.46 -3.09 3.13
C VAL A 109 -8.96 -3.32 2.95
N ARG A 110 -9.68 -2.25 2.64
CA ARG A 110 -11.14 -2.24 2.54
C ARG A 110 -11.62 -3.19 1.43
N ASP A 111 -12.54 -4.08 1.77
CA ASP A 111 -13.22 -4.94 0.79
C ASP A 111 -14.18 -4.16 -0.12
N ILE A 112 -14.39 -4.71 -1.32
CA ILE A 112 -15.46 -4.33 -2.24
C ILE A 112 -16.57 -5.40 -2.10
N PRO A 113 -17.73 -5.06 -1.52
CA PRO A 113 -18.83 -6.01 -1.38
C PRO A 113 -19.31 -6.55 -2.73
N GLU A 114 -19.69 -7.83 -2.77
CA GLU A 114 -20.28 -8.45 -3.95
C GLU A 114 -21.51 -7.66 -4.43
N GLY A 115 -21.59 -7.40 -5.73
CA GLY A 115 -22.67 -6.62 -6.34
C GLY A 115 -22.54 -5.10 -6.19
N SER A 116 -21.51 -4.59 -5.50
CA SER A 116 -21.18 -3.17 -5.49
C SER A 116 -20.34 -2.76 -6.69
N SER A 117 -20.29 -1.46 -6.98
CA SER A 117 -19.48 -0.90 -8.07
C SER A 117 -18.92 0.46 -7.65
N PRO A 118 -18.03 0.50 -6.65
CA PRO A 118 -17.43 1.74 -6.20
C PRO A 118 -16.55 2.33 -7.30
N LYS A 119 -16.23 3.62 -7.16
CA LYS A 119 -15.21 4.24 -8.01
C LYS A 119 -13.84 3.66 -7.68
N LEU A 120 -13.11 3.27 -8.72
CA LEU A 120 -11.78 2.66 -8.61
C LEU A 120 -10.80 3.37 -9.56
N PRO A 121 -9.50 3.40 -9.23
CA PRO A 121 -8.46 3.94 -10.11
C PRO A 121 -8.35 3.14 -11.42
N ALA A 122 -7.76 3.78 -12.43
CA ALA A 122 -7.58 3.15 -13.75
C ALA A 122 -6.62 1.95 -13.73
N THR A 123 -5.74 1.90 -12.73
CA THR A 123 -4.75 0.85 -12.51
C THR A 123 -5.19 -0.18 -11.46
N TRP A 124 -6.50 -0.22 -11.15
CA TRP A 124 -7.08 -1.27 -10.30
C TRP A 124 -6.93 -2.66 -10.96
N PRO A 125 -6.40 -3.66 -10.23
CA PRO A 125 -6.10 -4.98 -10.78
C PRO A 125 -7.30 -5.94 -10.90
N GLY A 126 -8.53 -5.48 -10.66
CA GLY A 126 -9.72 -6.33 -10.72
C GLY A 126 -10.00 -7.13 -9.44
N LEU A 127 -9.32 -6.80 -8.34
CA LEU A 127 -9.44 -7.50 -7.06
C LEU A 127 -10.57 -6.91 -6.20
N PRO A 128 -11.28 -7.72 -5.39
CA PRO A 128 -12.42 -7.28 -4.59
C PRO A 128 -12.03 -6.48 -3.35
N ILE A 129 -11.03 -5.60 -3.47
CA ILE A 129 -10.49 -4.74 -2.41
C ILE A 129 -10.08 -3.38 -2.99
N PHE A 130 -10.03 -2.34 -2.15
CA PHE A 130 -9.53 -1.01 -2.50
C PHE A 130 -8.01 -0.99 -2.52
N LEU A 131 -7.46 -1.60 -3.57
CA LEU A 131 -6.04 -1.64 -3.88
C LEU A 131 -5.82 -1.18 -5.32
N ASP A 132 -4.82 -0.36 -5.55
CA ASP A 132 -4.45 0.16 -6.85
C ASP A 132 -2.95 -0.08 -7.07
N SER A 133 -2.57 -0.42 -8.29
CA SER A 133 -1.19 -0.78 -8.65
C SER A 133 -0.65 0.20 -9.69
N PRO A 134 -0.27 1.43 -9.29
CA PRO A 134 0.05 2.52 -10.21
C PRO A 134 1.42 2.40 -10.89
N GLY A 135 2.22 1.38 -10.56
CA GLY A 135 3.52 1.12 -11.17
C GLY A 135 4.64 2.08 -10.73
N PHE A 136 4.52 2.73 -9.56
CA PHE A 136 5.64 3.52 -9.04
C PHE A 136 6.72 2.59 -8.49
N SER A 137 7.93 2.64 -9.05
CA SER A 137 9.02 1.79 -8.57
C SER A 137 9.61 2.34 -7.27
N PRO A 138 9.68 1.54 -6.20
CA PRO A 138 10.44 1.90 -5.00
C PRO A 138 11.95 1.81 -5.29
N VAL A 139 12.72 2.73 -4.71
CA VAL A 139 14.18 2.75 -4.78
C VAL A 139 14.73 2.50 -3.39
N PHE A 140 15.66 1.55 -3.26
CA PHE A 140 16.32 1.20 -2.02
C PHE A 140 17.80 1.58 -2.09
N ASP A 141 18.27 2.33 -1.10
CA ASP A 141 19.69 2.71 -0.96
C ASP A 141 20.12 2.65 0.52
N GLY A 142 20.86 1.60 0.88
CA GLY A 142 21.24 1.33 2.27
C GLY A 142 19.99 1.23 3.17
N PRO A 143 19.82 2.13 4.16
CA PRO A 143 18.64 2.13 5.02
C PRO A 143 17.43 2.86 4.45
N GLU A 144 17.53 3.51 3.29
CA GLU A 144 16.47 4.34 2.73
C GLU A 144 15.55 3.58 1.77
N VAL A 145 14.25 3.82 1.89
CA VAL A 145 13.22 3.52 0.89
C VAL A 145 12.70 4.83 0.33
N VAL A 146 12.69 4.97 -0.99
CA VAL A 146 12.20 6.16 -1.68
C VAL A 146 11.15 5.78 -2.73
N VAL A 147 10.00 6.43 -2.70
CA VAL A 147 8.95 6.26 -3.71
C VAL A 147 8.59 7.61 -4.31
N ASN A 148 8.61 7.69 -5.64
CA ASN A 148 8.25 8.88 -6.39
C ASN A 148 6.84 8.73 -6.96
N VAL A 149 5.89 9.52 -6.45
CA VAL A 149 4.48 9.43 -6.82
C VAL A 149 4.06 10.67 -7.60
N GLY A 150 3.44 10.47 -8.77
CA GLY A 150 2.77 11.52 -9.52
C GLY A 150 1.28 11.57 -9.20
N PHE A 151 0.78 12.77 -8.86
CA PHE A 151 -0.65 13.03 -8.69
C PHE A 151 -1.25 13.68 -9.93
N ALA A 152 -2.55 13.43 -10.16
CA ALA A 152 -3.31 14.10 -11.20
C ALA A 152 -3.35 15.62 -10.97
N GLN A 153 -3.50 16.38 -12.05
CA GLN A 153 -3.69 17.83 -11.98
C GLN A 153 -4.96 18.17 -11.20
N GLY A 154 -4.88 19.10 -10.25
CA GLY A 154 -6.01 19.54 -9.44
C GLY A 154 -6.18 18.82 -8.09
N VAL A 155 -5.35 17.82 -7.77
CA VAL A 155 -5.27 17.28 -6.41
C VAL A 155 -4.64 18.33 -5.48
N ASP A 156 -5.33 18.65 -4.39
CA ASP A 156 -4.81 19.57 -3.36
C ASP A 156 -3.83 18.83 -2.44
N LEU A 157 -2.55 19.16 -2.61
CA LEU A 157 -1.45 18.61 -1.82
C LEU A 157 -0.88 19.66 -0.83
N SER A 158 -1.61 20.74 -0.53
CA SER A 158 -1.08 21.87 0.27
C SER A 158 -1.05 21.61 1.77
N SER A 159 -1.92 20.73 2.28
CA SER A 159 -2.12 20.49 3.72
C SER A 159 -2.22 18.99 4.02
N VAL A 160 -1.35 18.19 3.41
CA VAL A 160 -1.36 16.73 3.58
C VAL A 160 -0.53 16.36 4.79
N ALA A 161 -1.17 15.73 5.77
CA ALA A 161 -0.50 15.08 6.87
C ALA A 161 -0.14 13.63 6.50
N TYR A 162 0.94 13.10 7.05
CA TYR A 162 1.36 11.73 6.83
C TYR A 162 2.16 11.15 8.01
N ASP A 163 2.33 9.84 8.01
CA ASP A 163 3.21 9.10 8.90
C ASP A 163 4.02 8.05 8.14
N GLY A 164 4.92 7.36 8.84
CA GLY A 164 5.64 6.19 8.34
C GLY A 164 5.40 4.98 9.23
N VAL A 165 5.10 3.83 8.63
CA VAL A 165 4.80 2.59 9.33
C VAL A 165 5.53 1.45 8.63
N THR A 166 6.19 0.59 9.39
CA THR A 166 6.67 -0.71 8.86
C THR A 166 5.74 -1.78 9.41
N ALA A 167 5.16 -2.60 8.53
CA ALA A 167 4.19 -3.62 8.92
C ALA A 167 4.33 -4.90 8.10
N ALA A 168 3.93 -6.02 8.71
CA ALA A 168 3.56 -7.23 8.00
C ALA A 168 2.04 -7.26 7.83
N LEU A 169 1.63 -7.60 6.61
CA LEU A 169 0.26 -7.88 6.27
C LEU A 169 0.12 -9.38 6.00
N ARG A 170 -1.09 -9.87 6.18
CA ARG A 170 -1.41 -11.25 5.87
C ARG A 170 -2.74 -11.30 5.14
N VAL A 171 -2.74 -12.02 4.03
CA VAL A 171 -3.99 -12.37 3.35
C VAL A 171 -4.73 -13.36 4.23
N ASN A 172 -5.97 -13.07 4.57
CA ASN A 172 -6.79 -13.94 5.41
C ASN A 172 -6.95 -15.31 4.75
N LYS A 173 -7.03 -16.34 5.57
CA LYS A 173 -7.25 -17.73 5.13
C LYS A 173 -8.68 -17.97 4.61
N ASN A 174 -9.59 -17.01 4.77
CA ASN A 174 -10.96 -17.16 4.29
C ASN A 174 -11.03 -16.92 2.77
N VAL A 175 -11.26 -18.00 2.02
CA VAL A 175 -11.33 -18.03 0.55
C VAL A 175 -12.56 -17.33 -0.05
N HIS A 176 -13.53 -16.90 0.76
CA HIS A 176 -14.74 -16.23 0.26
C HIS A 176 -14.56 -14.71 0.05
N ALA A 177 -13.58 -14.10 0.71
CA ALA A 177 -13.17 -12.70 0.49
C ALA A 177 -11.73 -12.55 1.02
N PRO A 178 -10.73 -12.31 0.14
CA PRO A 178 -9.36 -12.14 0.60
C PRO A 178 -9.22 -10.83 1.38
N LEU A 179 -9.32 -10.93 2.72
CA LEU A 179 -9.06 -9.81 3.61
C LEU A 179 -7.55 -9.61 3.77
N PHE A 180 -7.04 -8.43 3.41
CA PHE A 180 -5.66 -8.04 3.70
C PHE A 180 -5.58 -7.43 5.10
N CYS A 181 -5.46 -8.28 6.11
CA CYS A 181 -5.32 -7.84 7.49
C CYS A 181 -3.91 -7.29 7.73
N VAL A 182 -3.81 -6.17 8.42
CA VAL A 182 -2.55 -5.72 9.04
C VAL A 182 -2.37 -6.56 10.29
N THR A 183 -1.41 -7.50 10.28
CA THR A 183 -1.26 -8.47 11.38
C THR A 183 -0.16 -8.14 12.36
N ASP A 184 0.90 -7.48 11.92
CA ASP A 184 1.99 -7.05 12.80
C ASP A 184 2.48 -5.67 12.37
N VAL A 185 2.27 -4.65 13.21
CA VAL A 185 2.89 -3.34 13.02
C VAL A 185 4.23 -3.35 13.75
N PHE A 186 5.32 -3.36 12.99
CA PHE A 186 6.68 -3.45 13.54
C PHE A 186 7.11 -2.12 14.16
N ASP A 187 6.83 -1.02 13.46
CA ASP A 187 7.19 0.31 13.91
C ASP A 187 6.25 1.35 13.32
N VAL A 188 5.98 2.40 14.11
CA VAL A 188 5.24 3.59 13.71
C VAL A 188 6.12 4.78 14.02
N ALA A 189 6.46 5.58 13.03
CA ALA A 189 7.41 6.68 13.20
C ALA A 189 6.94 7.73 14.23
N SER A 190 5.64 7.97 14.37
CA SER A 190 5.06 8.79 15.45
C SER A 190 4.88 8.07 16.78
N GLY A 191 4.88 6.74 16.78
CA GLY A 191 4.52 5.88 17.91
C GLY A 191 3.01 5.69 18.15
N ASP A 192 2.15 6.54 17.58
CA ASP A 192 0.70 6.54 17.86
C ASP A 192 -0.20 6.76 16.63
N LEU A 193 0.37 6.83 15.42
CA LEU A 193 -0.32 7.12 14.16
C LEU A 193 -1.01 8.49 14.13
N SER A 194 -0.52 9.47 14.88
CA SER A 194 -1.05 10.85 14.89
C SER A 194 -0.83 11.63 13.58
N LEU A 195 -0.12 11.06 12.61
CA LEU A 195 0.26 11.68 11.33
C LEU A 195 0.97 13.05 11.51
N PRO A 196 2.05 13.13 12.30
CA PRO A 196 2.69 14.41 12.61
C PRO A 196 3.44 15.02 11.42
N GLY A 197 3.74 14.22 10.39
CA GLY A 197 4.38 14.68 9.17
C GLY A 197 3.48 15.63 8.40
N GLN A 198 4.07 16.67 7.80
CA GLN A 198 3.37 17.61 6.93
C GLN A 198 4.09 17.66 5.60
N LEU A 199 3.34 17.48 4.51
CA LEU A 199 3.86 17.61 3.17
C LEU A 199 4.20 19.08 2.90
N LYS A 200 5.44 19.33 2.53
CA LYS A 200 5.97 20.65 2.21
C LYS A 200 6.39 20.71 0.76
#